data_AF-A0A2E5YQX8-F1
#
_entry.id   AF-A0A2E5YQX8-F1
#
_cell.length_a   1.000
_cell.length_b   1.000
_cell.length_c   1.000
_cell.angle_alpha   90.00
_cell.angle_beta   90.00
_cell.angle_gamma   90.00
#
_symmetry.space_group_name_H-M   'P 1'
#
loop_
_entity.id
_entity.type
_entity.pdbx_description
1 polymer ?
#
loop_
_entity_poly.entity_id
_entity_poly.type
_entity_poly.pdbx_seq_one_letter_code
_entity_poly.pdbx_strand_id
1 'polypeptide(L)' 'MSAEEISPVHAGSTGLNMTALLPDFFERYFAFFRPGHTEGVAPSRIKELARIKIAALNGCDT' A
#
# COMPACT_ATOMS: atom_id res chain seq x y z
N MET A 1 -31.20 39.35 19.26
CA MET A 1 -30.02 39.32 18.38
C MET A 1 -29.33 38.00 18.65
N SER A 2 -29.63 36.99 17.84
CA SER A 2 -29.08 35.65 18.01
C SER A 2 -27.67 35.64 17.44
N ALA A 3 -26.69 35.25 18.26
CA ALA A 3 -25.37 34.92 17.77
C ALA A 3 -25.49 33.57 17.06
N GLU A 4 -25.45 33.59 15.72
CA GLU A 4 -25.21 32.40 14.91
C GLU A 4 -23.78 31.94 15.19
N GLU A 5 -23.64 30.89 16.00
CA GLU A 5 -22.39 30.15 16.14
C GLU A 5 -22.00 29.56 14.78
N ILE A 6 -20.98 30.15 14.16
CA ILE A 6 -20.36 29.63 12.95
C ILE A 6 -19.63 28.34 13.35
N SER A 7 -20.21 27.20 12.96
CA SER A 7 -19.61 25.88 13.05
C SER A 7 -18.19 25.89 12.44
N PRO A 8 -17.18 25.28 13.09
CA PRO A 8 -15.85 25.22 12.50
C PRO A 8 -15.92 24.40 11.21
N VAL A 9 -15.57 25.09 10.12
CA VAL A 9 -15.25 24.56 8.80
C VAL A 9 -14.64 23.16 8.93
N HIS A 10 -15.26 22.18 8.29
CA HIS A 10 -14.68 20.85 8.08
C HIS A 10 -13.20 21.01 7.73
N ALA A 11 -12.34 20.53 8.64
CA ALA A 11 -10.90 20.47 8.43
C ALA A 11 -10.67 19.93 7.02
N GLY A 12 -10.15 20.79 6.15
CA GLY A 12 -9.96 20.47 4.75
C GLY A 12 -9.25 19.13 4.63
N SER A 13 -9.60 18.37 3.60
CA SER A 13 -8.82 17.22 3.16
C SER A 13 -7.35 17.64 3.10
N THR A 14 -6.60 17.36 4.17
CA THR A 14 -5.14 17.35 4.14
C THR A 14 -4.81 16.16 3.27
N GLY A 15 -4.80 16.39 1.95
CA GLY A 15 -4.45 15.38 0.98
C GLY A 15 -3.15 14.72 1.43
N LEU A 16 -3.14 13.38 1.47
CA LEU A 16 -1.94 12.62 1.80
C LEU A 16 -0.81 13.10 0.87
N ASN A 17 0.26 13.64 1.45
CA ASN A 17 1.46 13.98 0.69
C ASN A 17 2.17 12.67 0.33
N MET A 18 1.75 12.08 -0.79
CA MET A 18 2.24 10.79 -1.27
C MET A 18 3.77 10.80 -1.40
N THR A 19 4.35 11.92 -1.85
CA THR A 19 5.79 12.11 -2.00
C THR A 19 6.56 12.01 -0.69
N ALA A 20 6.02 12.55 0.41
CA ALA A 20 6.65 12.46 1.73
C ALA A 20 6.65 11.04 2.30
N LEU A 21 5.71 10.20 1.86
CA LEU A 21 5.59 8.82 2.33
C LEU A 21 6.39 7.81 1.48
N LEU A 22 6.87 8.22 0.29
CA LEU A 22 7.57 7.32 -0.63
C LEU A 22 8.75 6.55 0.02
N PRO A 23 9.66 7.18 0.78
CA PRO A 23 10.81 6.47 1.35
C PRO A 23 10.38 5.33 2.30
N ASP A 24 9.50 5.64 3.23
CA ASP A 24 8.97 4.68 4.20
C ASP A 24 8.15 3.57 3.53
N PHE A 25 7.44 3.89 2.44
CA PHE A 25 6.70 2.88 1.67
C PHE A 25 7.63 1.84 1.05
N PHE A 26 8.79 2.24 0.51
CA PHE A 26 9.74 1.28 -0.04
C PHE A 26 10.29 0.36 1.04
N GLU A 27 10.68 0.91 2.19
CA GLU A 27 11.21 0.10 3.30
C GLU A 27 10.15 -0.91 3.79
N ARG A 28 8.92 -0.45 4.04
CA ARG A 28 7.81 -1.31 4.47
C ARG A 28 7.46 -2.37 3.42
N TYR A 29 7.45 -2.00 2.14
CA TYR A 29 7.19 -2.94 1.05
C TYR A 29 8.22 -4.06 1.04
N PHE A 30 9.52 -3.74 1.13
CA PHE A 30 10.56 -4.76 1.13
C PHE A 30 10.63 -5.57 2.42
N ALA A 31 10.31 -4.98 3.57
CA ALA A 31 10.16 -5.71 4.83
C ALA A 31 9.06 -6.79 4.74
N PHE A 32 7.94 -6.47 4.07
CA PHE A 32 6.86 -7.42 3.79
C PHE A 32 7.25 -8.44 2.70
N PHE A 33 7.83 -7.99 1.58
CA PHE A 33 8.04 -8.82 0.40
C PHE A 33 9.19 -9.81 0.54
N ARG A 34 10.32 -9.41 1.15
CA ARG A 34 11.56 -10.22 1.17
C ARG A 34 11.38 -11.60 1.80
N PRO A 35 10.75 -11.77 2.98
CA PRO A 35 10.60 -13.10 3.58
C PRO A 35 9.82 -14.05 2.66
N GLY A 36 8.70 -13.57 2.09
CA GLY A 36 7.91 -14.35 1.13
C GLY A 36 8.63 -14.62 -0.20
N HIS A 37 9.68 -13.87 -0.50
CA HIS A 37 10.51 -14.05 -1.68
C HIS A 37 11.64 -15.06 -1.46
N THR A 38 12.50 -14.82 -0.47
CA THR A 38 13.76 -15.56 -0.29
C THR A 38 13.70 -16.69 0.73
N GLU A 39 12.72 -16.68 1.64
CA GLU A 39 12.70 -17.57 2.82
C GLU A 39 11.49 -18.52 2.84
N GLY A 40 11.46 -19.47 3.76
CA GLY A 40 10.35 -20.39 3.94
C GLY A 40 10.44 -21.68 3.11
N VAL A 41 9.34 -22.44 3.10
CA VAL A 41 9.34 -23.86 2.72
C VAL A 41 9.27 -24.09 1.21
N ALA A 42 8.68 -23.15 0.47
CA ALA A 42 8.51 -23.28 -0.98
C ALA A 42 9.73 -22.75 -1.76
N PRO A 43 10.21 -23.48 -2.79
CA PRO A 43 11.26 -22.98 -3.67
C PRO A 43 10.87 -21.67 -4.38
N SER A 44 11.85 -20.82 -4.68
CA SER A 44 11.64 -19.51 -5.32
C SER A 44 10.82 -19.59 -6.61
N ARG A 45 11.05 -20.62 -7.43
CA ARG A 45 10.30 -20.85 -8.67
C ARG A 45 8.80 -21.08 -8.42
N ILE A 46 8.44 -21.82 -7.37
CA ILE A 46 7.03 -22.11 -7.06
C ILE A 46 6.32 -20.84 -6.57
N LYS A 47 6.99 -20.03 -5.74
CA LYS A 47 6.47 -18.74 -5.29
C LYS A 47 6.22 -17.81 -6.48
N GLU A 48 7.10 -17.81 -7.47
CA GLU A 48 6.94 -16.97 -8.66
C GLU A 48 5.73 -17.40 -9.50
N LEU A 49 5.55 -18.70 -9.71
CA LEU A 49 4.35 -19.22 -10.38
C LEU A 49 3.06 -18.84 -9.65
N ALA A 50 3.07 -18.86 -8.31
CA ALA A 50 1.94 -18.41 -7.52
C ALA A 50 1.66 -16.90 -7.71
N ARG A 51 2.69 -16.05 -7.77
CA ARG A 51 2.54 -14.61 -8.05
C ARG A 51 1.94 -14.34 -9.42
N ILE A 52 2.46 -15.01 -10.46
CA ILE A 52 1.93 -14.90 -11.83
C ILE A 52 0.44 -15.32 -11.87
N LYS A 53 0.09 -16.43 -11.20
CA LYS A 53 -1.31 -16.88 -11.14
C LYS A 53 -2.20 -15.85 -10.44
N ILE A 54 -1.76 -15.30 -9.31
CA ILE A 54 -2.49 -14.26 -8.58
C ILE A 54 -2.63 -13.00 -9.45
N ALA A 55 -1.58 -12.57 -10.13
CA ALA A 55 -1.61 -11.41 -11.00
C ALA A 55 -2.62 -11.58 -12.15
N ALA A 56 -2.62 -12.73 -12.81
CA ALA A 56 -3.61 -13.08 -13.83
C ALA A 56 -5.05 -13.06 -13.30
N LEU A 57 -5.28 -13.54 -12.07
CA LEU A 57 -6.60 -13.49 -11.43
C LEU A 57 -7.06 -12.05 -11.12
N ASN A 58 -6.13 -11.12 -10.95
CA ASN A 58 -6.41 -9.71 -10.65
C ASN A 58 -6.34 -8.81 -11.90
N GLY A 59 -6.19 -9.38 -13.10
CA GLY A 59 -6.04 -8.59 -14.33
C GLY A 59 -4.81 -7.68 -14.32
N CYS A 60 -3.78 -8.06 -13.57
CA CYS A 60 -2.51 -7.37 -13.54
C CYS A 60 -1.64 -7.92 -14.67
N ASP A 61 -1.31 -7.08 -15.65
CA ASP A 61 -0.33 -7.42 -16.68
C ASP A 61 1.05 -7.55 -16.03
N THR A 62 1.65 -8.73 -16.17
CA THR A 62 2.97 -9.11 -15.63
C THR A 62 4.01 -9.25 -16.72
#